data_AF-A0A8T5TRQ3-F1
#
_entry.id   AF-A0A8T5TRQ3-F1
#
_cell.length_a   1.000
_cell.length_b   1.000
_cell.length_c   1.000
_cell.angle_alpha   90.00
_cell.angle_beta   90.00
_cell.angle_gamma   90.00
#
_symmetry.space_group_name_H-M   'P 1'
#
loop_
_entity.id
_entity.type
_entity.pdbx_description
1 polymer ?
#
loop_
_entity_poly.entity_id
_entity_poly.type
_entity_poly.pdbx_seq_one_letter_code
_entity_poly.pdbx_strand_id
1 'polypeptide(L)'
;DFEFYKGRKNYASNITGAYYAARKEVCEYLYKIGRQASVLIFREVQGGYVVPLGVWVIRETVKNAMELGNPLILDNFNDSTKKMAEGFMVSYKYWKQSSKLINFIKTQRTIDNFL
;
A
#
# COMPACT_ATOMS: atom_id res chain seq x y z
N ASP A 1 8.06 1.22 -4.31
CA ASP A 1 8.35 -0.18 -4.73
C ASP A 1 7.05 -0.99 -4.83
N PHE A 2 7.08 -2.16 -5.47
CA PHE A 2 5.90 -3.01 -5.67
C PHE A 2 6.29 -4.48 -5.96
N GLU A 3 5.36 -5.41 -5.71
CA GLU A 3 5.43 -6.79 -6.21
C GLU A 3 4.06 -7.23 -6.72
N PHE A 4 4.05 -8.18 -7.65
CA PHE A 4 2.82 -8.83 -8.13
C PHE A 4 2.65 -10.21 -7.50
N TYR A 5 1.72 -11.01 -8.00
CA TYR A 5 1.40 -12.34 -7.50
C TYR A 5 2.62 -13.26 -7.29
N LYS A 6 3.59 -13.24 -8.22
CA LYS A 6 4.81 -14.07 -8.13
C LYS A 6 5.83 -13.58 -7.10
N GLY A 7 5.51 -12.51 -6.38
CA GLY A 7 6.41 -11.83 -5.47
C GLY A 7 7.58 -11.16 -6.18
N ARG A 8 8.59 -10.81 -5.39
CA ARG A 8 9.81 -10.14 -5.83
C ARG A 8 11.04 -11.02 -5.62
N LYS A 9 11.95 -11.04 -6.60
CA LYS A 9 13.23 -11.76 -6.55
C LYS A 9 14.45 -10.88 -6.28
N ASN A 10 14.38 -9.60 -6.67
CA ASN A 10 15.47 -8.64 -6.51
C ASN A 10 15.21 -7.73 -5.32
N TYR A 11 16.25 -7.11 -4.78
CA TYR A 11 16.09 -6.17 -3.68
C TYR A 11 15.28 -4.93 -4.08
N ALA A 12 14.49 -4.37 -3.15
CA ALA A 12 13.71 -3.15 -3.37
C ALA A 12 14.62 -1.94 -3.65
N SER A 13 14.45 -1.30 -4.81
CA SER A 13 15.40 -0.29 -5.28
C SER A 13 15.04 1.15 -4.95
N ASN A 14 13.74 1.47 -4.79
CA ASN A 14 13.31 2.87 -4.67
C ASN A 14 13.18 3.31 -3.22
N ILE A 15 12.64 2.44 -2.36
CA ILE A 15 12.42 2.75 -0.93
C ILE A 15 13.11 1.74 0.00
N THR A 16 13.83 0.75 -0.55
CA THR A 16 14.77 -0.10 0.19
C THR A 16 14.10 -0.73 1.41
N GLY A 17 14.61 -0.48 2.63
CA GLY A 17 14.12 -1.09 3.86
C GLY A 17 12.66 -0.76 4.20
N ALA A 18 12.15 0.39 3.74
CA ALA A 18 10.77 0.79 3.99
C ALA A 18 9.75 -0.19 3.39
N TYR A 19 10.07 -0.73 2.20
CA TYR A 19 9.21 -1.71 1.55
C TYR A 19 9.07 -2.98 2.40
N TYR A 20 10.20 -3.52 2.87
CA TYR A 20 10.20 -4.77 3.64
C TYR A 20 9.56 -4.60 5.02
N ALA A 21 9.77 -3.44 5.66
CA ALA A 21 9.11 -3.09 6.91
C ALA A 21 7.59 -3.10 6.75
N ALA A 22 7.06 -2.43 5.72
CA ALA A 22 5.62 -2.40 5.48
C ALA A 22 5.05 -3.77 5.07
N ARG A 23 5.75 -4.49 4.18
CA ARG A 23 5.34 -5.82 3.71
C ARG A 23 5.22 -6.82 4.86
N LYS A 24 6.19 -6.85 5.78
CA LYS A 24 6.19 -7.76 6.92
C LYS A 24 4.91 -7.63 7.74
N GLU A 25 4.56 -6.42 8.16
CA GLU A 25 3.41 -6.19 9.04
C GLU A 25 2.08 -6.53 8.35
N VAL A 26 1.94 -6.21 7.06
CA VAL A 26 0.77 -6.62 6.27
C VAL A 26 0.67 -8.15 6.19
N CYS A 27 1.77 -8.84 5.90
CA CYS A 27 1.78 -10.30 5.79
C CYS A 27 1.46 -10.96 7.14
N GLU A 28 1.99 -10.45 8.25
CA GLU A 28 1.68 -10.97 9.59
C GLU A 28 0.20 -10.85 9.92
N TYR A 29 -0.41 -9.69 9.63
CA TYR A 29 -1.85 -9.51 9.82
C TYR A 29 -2.68 -10.45 8.95
N LEU A 30 -2.40 -10.49 7.64
CA LEU A 30 -3.13 -11.34 6.69
C LEU A 30 -3.01 -12.83 7.03
N TYR A 31 -1.82 -13.25 7.48
CA TYR A 31 -1.58 -14.61 7.98
C TYR A 31 -2.42 -14.91 9.23
N LYS A 32 -2.42 -14.01 10.21
CA LYS A 32 -3.19 -14.13 11.46
C LYS A 32 -4.69 -14.32 11.21
N ILE A 33 -5.25 -13.63 10.22
CA ILE A 33 -6.67 -13.73 9.88
C ILE A 33 -6.99 -14.77 8.79
N GLY A 34 -5.99 -15.48 8.28
CA GLY A 34 -6.17 -16.51 7.25
C GLY A 34 -6.67 -15.97 5.90
N ARG A 35 -6.25 -14.77 5.49
CA ARG A 35 -6.71 -14.14 4.23
C ARG A 35 -5.55 -13.80 3.30
N GLN A 36 -5.84 -13.77 1.99
CA GLN A 36 -4.96 -13.23 0.96
C GLN A 36 -5.59 -11.97 0.36
N ALA A 37 -4.80 -10.93 0.13
CA ALA A 37 -5.28 -9.67 -0.43
C ALA A 37 -4.20 -8.96 -1.25
N SER A 38 -4.65 -8.14 -2.20
CA SER A 38 -3.82 -7.10 -2.81
C SER A 38 -3.79 -5.88 -1.89
N VAL A 39 -2.60 -5.39 -1.57
CA VAL A 39 -2.44 -4.26 -0.64
C VAL A 39 -1.65 -3.13 -1.31
N LEU A 40 -2.16 -1.91 -1.16
CA LEU A 40 -1.53 -0.70 -1.66
C LEU A 40 -1.35 0.27 -0.50
N ILE A 41 -0.10 0.61 -0.20
CA ILE A 41 0.26 1.49 0.92
C ILE A 41 0.72 2.83 0.36
N PHE A 42 0.11 3.90 0.86
CA PHE A 42 0.52 5.27 0.60
C PHE A 42 1.20 5.81 1.84
N ARG A 43 2.36 6.43 1.64
CA ARG A 43 3.12 7.07 2.71
C ARG A 43 3.77 8.32 2.15
N GLU A 44 3.44 9.45 2.76
CA GLU A 44 4.05 10.74 2.47
C GLU A 44 4.98 11.12 3.63
N VAL A 45 6.13 11.69 3.30
CA VAL A 45 7.08 12.22 4.28
C VAL A 45 7.14 13.72 4.08
N GLN A 46 6.72 14.48 5.10
CA GLN A 46 6.72 15.93 5.05
C GLN A 46 8.10 16.50 5.39
N GLY A 47 8.40 17.71 4.90
CA GLY A 47 9.68 18.39 5.16
C GLY A 47 9.94 18.67 6.64
N GLY A 48 8.91 18.69 7.49
CA GLY A 48 9.04 18.79 8.94
C GLY A 48 9.47 17.49 9.64
N TYR A 49 9.75 16.41 8.91
CA TYR A 49 10.24 15.15 9.47
C TYR A 49 11.74 15.25 9.77
N VAL A 50 12.07 15.84 10.91
CA VAL A 50 13.47 16.16 11.29
C VAL A 50 14.20 14.97 11.95
N VAL A 51 13.47 13.98 12.48
CA VAL A 51 14.08 12.88 13.26
C VAL A 51 14.11 11.57 12.45
N PRO A 52 15.29 10.99 12.16
CA PRO A 52 15.39 9.73 11.44
C PRO A 52 15.07 8.54 12.35
N LEU A 53 13.78 8.19 12.49
CA LEU A 53 13.32 7.00 13.24
C LEU A 53 13.52 5.67 12.49
N GLY A 54 14.21 5.70 11.35
CA GLY A 54 14.47 4.53 10.52
C GLY A 54 13.20 3.81 10.04
N VAL A 55 13.30 2.50 9.85
CA VAL A 55 12.17 1.66 9.39
C VAL A 55 11.18 1.32 10.49
N TRP A 56 11.50 1.59 11.76
CA TRP A 56 10.64 1.24 12.90
C TRP A 56 9.29 1.94 12.82
N VAL A 57 9.27 3.24 12.52
CA VAL A 57 8.03 4.02 12.36
C VAL A 57 7.12 3.41 11.29
N ILE A 58 7.69 2.79 10.27
CA ILE A 58 6.94 2.15 9.19
C ILE A 58 6.24 0.89 9.69
N ARG A 59 6.93 0.10 10.51
CA ARG A 59 6.36 -1.10 11.11
C ARG A 59 5.19 -0.73 12.02
N GLU A 60 5.41 0.17 12.97
CA GLU A 60 4.38 0.57 13.92
C GLU A 60 3.15 1.18 13.24
N THR A 61 3.34 2.10 12.29
CA THR A 61 2.22 2.74 11.60
C THR A 61 1.41 1.77 10.75
N VAL A 62 2.07 0.84 10.05
CA VAL A 62 1.38 -0.18 9.25
C VAL A 62 0.67 -1.18 10.15
N LYS A 63 1.33 -1.68 11.20
CA LYS A 63 0.72 -2.59 12.17
C LYS A 63 -0.53 -1.97 12.79
N ASN A 64 -0.42 -0.74 13.29
CA ASN A 64 -1.57 -0.03 13.88
C ASN A 64 -2.70 0.16 12.87
N ALA A 65 -2.40 0.49 11.61
CA ALA A 65 -3.41 0.63 10.57
C ALA A 65 -4.14 -0.69 10.26
N MET A 66 -3.44 -1.82 10.29
CA MET A 66 -4.06 -3.14 10.07
C MET A 66 -4.86 -3.63 11.28
N GLU A 67 -4.42 -3.29 12.50
CA GLU A 67 -5.03 -3.75 13.76
C GLU A 67 -6.12 -2.82 14.32
N LEU A 68 -6.31 -1.61 13.76
CA LEU A 68 -7.28 -0.60 14.25
C LEU A 68 -8.73 -1.10 14.34
N GLY A 69 -9.08 -2.19 13.63
CA GLY A 69 -10.35 -2.91 13.75
C GLY A 69 -11.56 -2.25 13.09
N ASN A 70 -11.47 -0.97 12.70
CA ASN A 70 -12.54 -0.19 12.09
C ASN A 70 -12.15 0.38 10.70
N PRO A 71 -11.78 -0.45 9.72
CA PRO A 71 -11.43 0.03 8.39
C PRO A 71 -12.64 0.68 7.71
N LEU A 72 -12.40 1.79 7.01
CA LEU A 72 -13.40 2.36 6.13
C LEU A 72 -13.56 1.46 4.89
N ILE A 73 -14.74 0.85 4.75
CA ILE A 73 -15.09 -0.01 3.61
C ILE A 73 -15.70 0.86 2.52
N LEU A 74 -15.23 0.68 1.29
CA LEU A 74 -15.68 1.41 0.10
C LEU A 74 -15.92 0.44 -1.04
N ASP A 75 -16.89 0.77 -1.90
CA ASP A 75 -17.43 -0.17 -2.89
C ASP A 75 -16.48 -0.44 -4.05
N ASN A 76 -15.63 0.53 -4.40
CA ASN A 76 -14.74 0.40 -5.54
C ASN A 76 -13.39 1.11 -5.34
N PHE A 77 -12.45 0.78 -6.22
CA PHE A 77 -11.09 1.29 -6.19
C PHE A 77 -11.00 2.81 -6.44
N ASN A 78 -11.90 3.39 -7.23
CA ASN A 78 -11.85 4.83 -7.48
C ASN A 78 -12.26 5.61 -6.22
N ASP A 79 -13.31 5.16 -5.53
CA ASP A 79 -13.75 5.77 -4.27
C ASP A 79 -12.68 5.65 -3.18
N SER A 80 -12.00 4.51 -3.09
CA SER A 80 -10.88 4.35 -2.16
C SER A 80 -9.72 5.29 -2.46
N THR A 81 -9.37 5.49 -3.73
CA THR A 81 -8.32 6.45 -4.10
C THR A 81 -8.72 7.90 -3.86
N LYS A 82 -9.98 8.26 -4.10
CA LYS A 82 -10.51 9.60 -3.84
C LYS A 82 -10.49 9.91 -2.34
N LYS A 83 -10.99 8.99 -1.53
CA LYS A 83 -11.03 9.15 -0.07
C LYS A 83 -9.62 9.21 0.54
N MET A 84 -8.73 8.35 0.07
CA MET A 84 -7.32 8.34 0.48
C MET A 84 -6.65 9.69 0.17
N ALA A 85 -6.88 10.25 -1.02
CA ALA A 85 -6.25 11.49 -1.46
C ALA A 85 -6.61 12.72 -0.60
N GLU A 86 -7.72 12.70 0.13
CA GLU A 86 -8.10 13.78 1.07
C GLU A 86 -7.08 13.96 2.21
N GLY A 87 -6.32 12.91 2.55
CA GLY A 87 -5.34 12.92 3.64
C GLY A 87 -3.91 13.27 3.23
N PHE A 88 -3.64 13.55 1.95
CA PHE A 88 -2.29 13.78 1.42
C PHE A 88 -2.15 15.18 0.82
N MET A 89 -0.96 15.77 0.96
CA MET A 89 -0.65 17.04 0.27
C MET A 89 -0.25 16.77 -1.19
N VAL A 90 0.41 15.63 -1.43
CA VAL A 90 0.79 15.24 -2.79
C VAL A 90 -0.45 14.79 -3.56
N SER A 91 -0.75 15.49 -4.66
CA SER A 91 -1.87 15.17 -5.54
C SER A 91 -1.83 13.70 -6.01
N TYR A 92 -3.01 13.06 -6.01
CA TYR A 92 -3.20 11.68 -6.51
C TYR A 92 -2.63 11.44 -7.91
N LYS A 93 -2.56 12.48 -8.76
CA LYS A 93 -1.97 12.38 -10.10
C LYS A 93 -0.55 11.80 -10.08
N TYR A 94 0.29 12.23 -9.14
CA TYR A 94 1.69 11.78 -9.03
C TYR A 94 1.79 10.32 -8.54
N TRP A 95 0.93 9.95 -7.60
CA TRP A 95 0.82 8.57 -7.15
C TRP A 95 0.37 7.63 -8.27
N LYS A 96 -0.64 8.03 -9.05
CA LYS A 96 -1.11 7.27 -10.21
C LYS A 96 -0.03 7.11 -11.27
N GLN A 97 0.72 8.18 -11.59
CA GLN A 97 1.77 8.15 -12.60
C GLN A 97 2.94 7.22 -12.22
N SER A 98 3.28 7.15 -10.93
CA SER A 98 4.41 6.35 -10.44
C SER A 98 4.06 4.89 -10.11
N SER A 99 2.78 4.59 -9.82
CA SER A 99 2.40 3.28 -9.32
C SER A 99 2.09 2.25 -10.42
N LYS A 100 2.92 1.20 -10.48
CA LYS A 100 2.65 0.04 -11.34
C LYS A 100 1.44 -0.78 -10.86
N LEU A 101 1.17 -0.79 -9.56
CA LEU A 101 0.01 -1.51 -8.98
C LEU A 101 -1.31 -0.82 -9.33
N ILE A 102 -1.38 0.51 -9.28
CA ILE A 102 -2.58 1.25 -9.67
C ILE A 102 -2.91 0.97 -11.14
N ASN A 103 -1.90 1.01 -12.01
CA ASN A 103 -2.09 0.69 -13.42
C ASN A 103 -2.56 -0.75 -13.59
N PHE A 104 -1.91 -1.71 -12.93
CA PHE A 104 -2.32 -3.12 -12.97
C PHE A 104 -3.78 -3.32 -12.55
N ILE A 105 -4.19 -2.77 -11.40
CA ILE A 105 -5.58 -2.89 -10.90
C ILE A 105 -6.59 -2.30 -11.89
N LYS A 106 -6.24 -1.20 -12.58
CA LYS A 106 -7.14 -0.55 -13.54
C LYS A 106 -7.20 -1.22 -14.91
N THR A 107 -6.14 -1.91 -15.33
CA THR A 107 -6.08 -2.54 -16.66
C THR A 107 -6.39 -4.03 -16.63
N GLN A 108 -6.22 -4.69 -15.48
CA GLN A 108 -6.46 -6.11 -15.35
C GLN A 108 -7.96 -6.40 -15.45
N ARG A 109 -8.35 -7.18 -16.46
CA ARG A 109 -9.71 -7.70 -16.55
C ARG A 109 -9.88 -8.85 -15.57
N THR A 110 -10.99 -8.85 -14.84
CA THR A 110 -11.41 -10.01 -14.04
C THR A 110 -12.04 -11.06 -14.94
N ILE A 111 -12.08 -12.31 -14.47
CA ILE A 111 -12.67 -13.42 -15.21
C ILE A 111 -14.14 -13.18 -15.54
N ASP A 112 -14.83 -12.41 -14.70
CA ASP A 112 -16.24 -12.01 -14.88
C ASP A 112 -16.48 -11.21 -16.17
N ASN A 113 -15.45 -10.60 -16.75
CA ASN A 113 -15.59 -9.91 -18.05
C ASN A 113 -15.62 -10.87 -19.24
N PHE A 114 -15.35 -12.16 -19.01
CA PHE A 114 -15.30 -13.21 -20.02
C PHE A 114 -16.35 -14.32 -19.80
N LEU A 115 -17.14 -14.19 -18.74
CA LEU A 115 -18.31 -15.02 -18.43
C LEU A 115 -19.57 -14.30 -18.92
#